data_AF-A0A8R7P1U4-F1
#
_entry.id   AF-A0A8R7P1U4-F1
#
_cell.length_a   1.000
_cell.length_b   1.000
_cell.length_c   1.000
_cell.angle_alpha   90.00
_cell.angle_beta   90.00
_cell.angle_gamma   90.00
#
_symmetry.space_group_name_H-M   'P 1'
#
loop_
_entity.id
_entity.type
_entity.pdbx_description
1 polymer ?
#
loop_
_entity_poly.entity_id
_entity_poly.type
_entity_poly.pdbx_seq_one_letter_code
_entity_poly.pdbx_strand_id
1 'polypeptide(L)' 'MQSCRIKRIPRLIDMLQNLTYINLSHNDIELVPDSVSNLRFLTHLNLSQNEITELPESVGK' A
#
# COMPACT_ATOMS: atom_id res chain seq x y z
N MET A 1 -12.91 12.37 4.94
CA MET A 1 -12.61 12.30 6.39
C MET A 1 -12.14 10.87 6.64
N GLN A 2 -10.88 10.50 6.77
CA GLN A 2 -9.69 11.17 7.30
C GLN A 2 -8.52 11.00 6.31
N SER A 3 -7.79 12.07 6.02
CA SER A 3 -6.42 11.93 5.54
C SER A 3 -5.61 11.50 6.76
N CYS A 4 -5.22 10.23 6.79
CA CYS A 4 -4.24 9.77 7.76
C CYS A 4 -2.88 10.24 7.25
N ARG A 5 -2.01 10.76 8.10
CA ARG A 5 -0.65 11.17 7.70
C ARG A 5 0.28 9.95 7.70
N ILE A 6 -0.13 8.90 7.00
CA ILE A 6 0.61 7.64 6.99
C ILE A 6 1.83 7.86 6.12
N LYS A 7 3.02 7.81 6.73
CA LYS A 7 4.29 7.90 6.00
C LYS A 7 4.78 6.56 5.47
N ARG A 8 4.36 5.47 6.11
CA ARG A 8 4.82 4.11 5.81
C ARG A 8 3.68 3.12 6.03
N ILE A 9 3.55 2.18 5.11
CA ILE A 9 2.62 1.07 5.27
C ILE A 9 3.16 0.14 6.37
N PRO A 10 2.37 -0.18 7.41
CA PRO A 10 2.81 -1.07 8.48
C PRO A 10 3.04 -2.49 7.94
N ARG A 11 4.07 -3.17 8.47
CA ARG A 11 4.40 -4.54 8.04
C ARG A 11 3.23 -5.51 8.21
N LEU A 12 2.45 -5.35 9.27
CA LEU A 12 1.25 -6.14 9.60
C LEU A 12 0.18 -6.21 8.49
N ILE A 13 0.29 -5.38 7.45
CA ILE A 13 -0.58 -5.51 6.28
C ILE A 13 -0.45 -6.89 5.66
N ASP A 14 0.73 -7.53 5.75
CA ASP A 14 0.99 -8.90 5.32
C ASP A 14 0.07 -9.96 5.96
N MET A 15 -0.46 -9.71 7.16
CA MET A 15 -1.40 -10.61 7.83
C MET A 15 -2.80 -10.55 7.21
N LEU A 16 -3.10 -9.53 6.40
CA LEU A 16 -4.41 -9.32 5.78
C LEU A 16 -4.50 -10.07 4.45
N GLN A 17 -4.26 -11.38 4.50
CA GLN A 17 -4.15 -12.24 3.32
C GLN A 17 -5.40 -12.18 2.43
N ASN A 18 -6.61 -12.06 2.99
CA ASN A 18 -7.86 -12.08 2.22
C ASN A 18 -8.28 -10.70 1.67
N LEU A 19 -7.41 -9.71 1.74
CA LEU A 19 -7.78 -8.33 1.47
C LEU A 19 -7.71 -8.06 -0.03
N THR A 20 -8.84 -7.68 -0.61
CA THR A 20 -9.01 -7.52 -2.06
C THR A 20 -8.89 -6.08 -2.55
N TYR A 21 -9.10 -5.11 -1.67
CA TYR A 21 -9.09 -3.69 -1.96
C TYR A 21 -8.41 -2.89 -0.86
N ILE A 22 -7.40 -2.10 -1.21
CA ILE A 22 -6.73 -1.14 -0.33
C ILE A 22 -6.86 0.26 -0.92
N ASN A 23 -7.33 1.20 -0.10
CA ASN A 23 -7.26 2.62 -0.42
C ASN A 23 -6.38 3.34 0.61
N LEU A 24 -5.21 3.75 0.14
CA LEU A 24 -4.24 4.58 0.86
C LEU A 24 -4.03 5.90 0.11
N SER A 25 -5.00 6.34 -0.67
CA SER A 25 -4.93 7.65 -1.33
C SER A 25 -4.95 8.79 -0.31
N HIS A 26 -4.33 9.92 -0.66
CA HIS A 26 -4.25 11.12 0.18
C HIS A 26 -3.54 10.89 1.53
N ASN A 27 -2.40 10.19 1.49
CA ASN A 27 -1.49 10.03 2.63
C ASN A 27 -0.10 10.61 2.26
N ASP A 28 0.87 10.53 3.17
CA ASP A 28 2.24 11.01 2.96
C ASP A 28 3.21 9.84 2.72
N ILE A 29 2.74 8.76 2.06
CA ILE A 29 3.53 7.53 1.92
C ILE A 29 4.70 7.80 0.98
N GLU A 30 5.92 7.65 1.48
CA GLU A 30 7.14 7.84 0.70
C GLU A 30 7.61 6.52 0.05
N LEU A 31 7.36 5.40 0.74
CA LEU A 31 7.84 4.08 0.35
C LEU A 31 6.76 3.01 0.54
N VAL A 32 6.55 2.19 -0.50
CA VAL A 32 5.71 1.01 -0.47
C VAL A 32 6.59 -0.21 -0.16
N PRO A 33 6.33 -0.98 0.91
CA PRO A 33 7.15 -2.13 1.26
C PRO A 33 6.86 -3.32 0.32
N ASP A 34 7.88 -4.14 0.09
CA ASP A 34 7.76 -5.40 -0.68
C ASP A 34 6.65 -6.32 -0.15
N SER A 35 6.33 -6.23 1.15
CA SER A 35 5.27 -7.02 1.78
C SER A 35 3.89 -6.78 1.17
N VAL A 36 3.66 -5.71 0.41
CA VAL A 36 2.41 -5.52 -0.35
C VAL A 36 2.21 -6.63 -1.39
N SER A 37 3.29 -7.20 -1.93
CA SER A 37 3.22 -8.37 -2.83
C SER A 37 2.73 -9.65 -2.14
N ASN A 38 2.78 -9.73 -0.81
CA ASN A 38 2.24 -10.89 -0.07
C ASN A 38 0.71 -10.91 -0.04
N LEU A 39 0.05 -9.84 -0.49
CA LEU A 39 -1.40 -9.73 -0.55
C LEU A 39 -1.94 -10.38 -1.83
N ARG A 40 -1.93 -11.71 -1.85
CA ARG A 40 -2.24 -12.52 -3.06
C ARG A 40 -3.63 -12.30 -3.64
N PHE A 41 -4.58 -11.84 -2.82
CA PHE A 41 -5.95 -11.58 -3.24
C PHE A 41 -6.21 -10.10 -3.54
N LEU A 42 -5.21 -9.23 -3.39
CA LEU A 42 -5.35 -7.81 -3.66
C LEU A 42 -5.53 -7.57 -5.15
N THR A 43 -6.68 -7.02 -5.51
CA THR A 43 -7.04 -6.69 -6.91
C THR A 43 -6.94 -5.20 -7.17
N HIS A 44 -7.03 -4.38 -6.13
CA HIS A 44 -7.07 -2.93 -6.22
C HIS A 44 -6.22 -2.32 -5.11
N LEU A 45 -5.19 -1.57 -5.49
CA LEU A 45 -4.36 -0.79 -4.60
C LEU A 45 -4.36 0.66 -5.06
N ASN A 46 -5.04 1.53 -4.32
CA ASN A 46 -5.04 2.95 -4.60
C ASN A 46 -4.02 3.68 -3.71
N LEU A 47 -2.99 4.23 -4.34
CA LEU A 47 -1.92 5.02 -3.72
C LEU A 47 -1.87 6.46 -4.26
N SER A 48 -2.95 6.94 -4.89
CA SER A 48 -2.96 8.28 -5.48
C SER A 48 -2.79 9.37 -4.42
N GLN A 49 -2.17 10.49 -4.79
CA GLN A 49 -1.91 11.60 -3.86
C GLN A 49 -1.11 11.14 -2.62
N ASN A 50 0.06 10.55 -2.89
CA ASN A 50 1.12 10.25 -1.92
C ASN A 50 2.45 10.80 -2.44
N GLU A 51 3.49 10.72 -1.62
CA GLU A 51 4.86 11.17 -1.94
C GLU A 51 5.75 10.00 -2.42
N ILE A 52 5.16 9.00 -3.08
CA ILE A 52 5.87 7.80 -3.52
C ILE A 52 6.79 8.15 -4.68
N THR A 53 8.09 8.02 -4.47
CA THR A 53 9.11 8.24 -5.51
C THR A 53 9.41 6.98 -6.31
N GLU A 54 9.26 5.81 -5.69
CA GLU A 54 9.51 4.50 -6.29
C GLU A 54 8.52 3.45 -5.78
N LEU A 55 8.18 2.51 -6.67
CA LEU A 55 7.47 1.30 -6.30
C LEU A 55 8.45 0.13 -6.28
N PRO A 56 8.34 -0.80 -5.31
CA PRO A 56 9.19 -1.98 -5.29
C PRO A 56 8.91 -2.86 -6.52
N GLU A 57 9.94 -3.56 -7.01
CA GLU A 57 9.83 -4.47 -8.18
C GLU A 57 8.83 -5.63 -7.97
N SER A 58 8.42 -5.85 -6.73
CA SER A 58 7.45 -6.87 -6.34
C SER A 58 6.00 -6.45 -6.61
N VAL A 59 5.71 -5.15 -6.77
CA VAL A 59 4.36 -4.64 -7.10
C VAL A 59 4.10 -4.80 -8.59
N GLY A 60 3.09 -5.61 -8.95
CA GLY A 60 2.68 -5.85 -10.33
C GLY A 60 3.25 -7.10 -10.99
N LYS A 61 3.97 -7.95 -10.24
CA LYS A 61 4.29 -9.34 -10.60
C LYS A 61 3.12 -10.27 -10.26
#